data_AF-A0A1G9NLW5-F1
#
_entry.id   AF-A0A1G9NLW5-F1
#
_cell.length_a   1.000
_cell.length_b   1.000
_cell.length_c   1.000
_cell.angle_alpha   90.00
_cell.angle_beta   90.00
_cell.angle_gamma   90.00
#
_symmetry.space_group_name_H-M   'P 1'
#
loop_
_entity.id
_entity.type
_entity.pdbx_description
1 polymer ?
#
loop_
_entity_poly.entity_id
_entity_poly.type
_entity_poly.pdbx_seq_one_letter_code
_entity_poly.pdbx_strand_id
1 'polypeptide(L)'
;MVFTEDIFAEDDVIYLNRFSEEDDGLYFRIMQEDPFCPSPPMDRPDILKLWRDDFLSERRFYCMVTRKIDGKPMGYCGINDINKNDWEIAVMLLNDYQGKGYGRRMTMLLMERLADLTGRKEYFALVEPKNINSHLFFRCFGFAPAGVFKLVEGMPDSFYKQVEDENISSLDDWTFQLAKQFCVEPRILLSHVTRYKKTLF
;
A
#
# COMPACT_ATOMS: atom_id res chain seq x y z
N MET A 1 0.14 14.68 15.21
CA MET A 1 0.18 13.55 16.16
C MET A 1 1.61 13.04 16.14
N VAL A 2 2.32 13.05 17.27
CA VAL A 2 3.73 12.63 17.32
C VAL A 2 3.81 11.32 18.06
N PHE A 3 4.24 10.26 17.37
CA PHE A 3 4.46 8.94 17.96
C PHE A 3 5.93 8.85 18.36
N THR A 4 6.22 8.82 19.66
CA THR A 4 7.59 8.96 20.22
C THR A 4 8.20 7.64 20.71
N GLU A 5 7.53 6.52 20.51
CA GLU A 5 8.02 5.20 20.93
C GLU A 5 8.94 4.61 19.85
N ASP A 6 10.08 4.05 20.26
CA ASP A 6 11.02 3.35 19.37
C ASP A 6 10.34 2.14 18.69
N ILE A 7 9.40 1.50 19.38
CA ILE A 7 8.53 0.44 18.86
C ILE A 7 7.10 0.96 18.93
N PHE A 8 6.45 1.08 17.77
CA PHE A 8 5.05 1.50 17.66
C PHE A 8 4.07 0.42 18.11
N ALA A 9 4.34 -0.83 17.73
CA ALA A 9 3.54 -2.00 18.10
C ALA A 9 4.35 -3.29 17.93
N GLU A 10 4.02 -4.34 18.68
CA GLU A 10 4.69 -5.64 18.56
C GLU A 10 3.77 -6.82 18.93
N ASP A 11 4.09 -8.00 18.41
CA ASP A 11 3.56 -9.28 18.86
C ASP A 11 4.69 -10.28 19.16
N ASP A 12 4.41 -11.56 19.27
CA ASP A 12 5.41 -12.60 19.52
C ASP A 12 6.40 -12.82 18.36
N VAL A 13 6.09 -12.36 17.15
CA VAL A 13 6.84 -12.66 15.93
C VAL A 13 7.48 -11.43 15.29
N ILE A 14 6.80 -10.28 15.33
CA ILE A 14 7.23 -9.06 14.65
C ILE A 14 7.16 -7.85 15.57
N TYR A 15 7.85 -6.78 15.19
CA TYR A 15 7.60 -5.45 15.71
C TYR A 15 7.54 -4.44 14.57
N LEU A 16 6.80 -3.36 14.82
CA LEU A 16 6.62 -2.20 13.97
C LEU A 16 7.36 -1.04 14.62
N ASN A 17 8.33 -0.46 13.93
CA ASN A 17 9.03 0.75 14.38
C ASN A 17 8.96 1.83 13.30
N ARG A 18 9.07 3.10 13.69
CA ARG A 18 9.06 4.19 12.70
C ARG A 18 10.24 4.08 11.76
N PHE A 19 10.00 4.35 10.48
CA PHE A 19 11.10 4.60 9.56
C PHE A 19 11.88 5.82 10.02
N SER A 20 13.20 5.67 9.99
CA SER A 20 14.16 6.72 10.24
C SER A 20 15.05 6.90 9.01
N GLU A 21 15.91 7.91 9.06
CA GLU A 21 16.88 8.13 8.01
C GLU A 21 17.95 7.03 7.92
N GLU A 22 18.13 6.25 8.98
CA GLU A 22 19.10 5.14 9.03
C GLU A 22 18.60 3.90 8.28
N ASP A 23 17.31 3.86 7.92
CA ASP A 23 16.65 2.72 7.27
C ASP A 23 16.71 2.75 5.73
N ASP A 24 17.54 3.61 5.14
CA ASP A 24 17.68 3.81 3.70
C ASP A 24 17.94 2.50 2.93
N GLY A 25 18.76 1.61 3.50
CA GLY A 25 19.06 0.32 2.89
C GLY A 25 17.80 -0.52 2.68
N LEU A 26 16.85 -0.50 3.61
CA LEU A 26 15.57 -1.15 3.42
C LEU A 26 14.73 -0.41 2.38
N TYR A 27 14.59 0.92 2.49
CA TYR A 27 13.81 1.72 1.54
C TYR A 27 14.21 1.43 0.08
N PHE A 28 15.51 1.43 -0.24
CA PHE A 28 15.96 1.13 -1.60
C PHE A 28 15.69 -0.31 -2.03
N ARG A 29 15.84 -1.29 -1.13
CA ARG A 29 15.48 -2.69 -1.44
C ARG A 29 13.99 -2.84 -1.75
N ILE A 30 13.15 -2.16 -0.98
CA ILE A 30 11.72 -2.12 -1.19
C ILE A 30 11.39 -1.54 -2.55
N MET A 31 12.00 -0.41 -2.91
CA MET A 31 11.82 0.22 -4.22
C MET A 31 12.28 -0.67 -5.39
N GLN A 32 13.29 -1.53 -5.19
CA GLN A 32 13.75 -2.48 -6.21
C GLN A 32 12.82 -3.68 -6.38
N GLU A 33 12.13 -4.09 -5.31
CA GLU A 33 11.22 -5.23 -5.33
C GLU A 33 9.76 -4.82 -5.59
N ASP A 34 9.45 -3.52 -5.60
CA ASP A 34 8.12 -3.01 -5.90
C ASP A 34 7.77 -3.25 -7.38
N PRO A 35 6.80 -4.13 -7.70
CA PRO A 35 6.43 -4.41 -9.08
C PRO A 35 5.83 -3.20 -9.81
N PHE A 36 5.40 -2.16 -9.10
CA PHE A 36 4.90 -0.90 -9.66
C PHE A 36 5.96 0.20 -9.72
N CYS A 37 7.16 -0.09 -9.22
CA CYS A 37 8.38 0.66 -9.50
C CYS A 37 9.45 -0.27 -10.14
N PRO A 38 9.19 -0.84 -11.34
CA PRO A 38 10.09 -1.85 -11.93
C PRO A 38 11.47 -1.28 -12.34
N SER A 39 11.65 0.03 -12.31
CA SER A 39 12.92 0.70 -12.59
C SER A 39 13.02 1.97 -11.75
N PRO A 40 13.32 1.86 -10.45
CA PRO A 40 13.60 3.05 -9.65
C PRO A 40 14.76 3.79 -10.32
N PRO A 41 14.71 5.12 -10.43
CA PRO A 41 15.68 5.89 -11.22
C PRO A 41 16.99 6.03 -10.44
N MET A 42 17.71 4.92 -10.30
CA MET A 42 18.93 4.79 -9.48
C MET A 42 20.06 5.71 -9.96
N ASP A 43 20.01 6.11 -11.23
CA ASP A 43 20.91 7.07 -11.87
C ASP A 43 20.51 8.54 -11.62
N ARG A 44 19.37 8.79 -10.96
CA ARG A 44 18.81 10.11 -10.64
C ARG A 44 18.71 10.31 -9.13
N PRO A 45 19.83 10.63 -8.46
CA PRO A 45 19.85 10.81 -7.00
C PRO A 45 18.93 11.95 -6.54
N ASP A 46 18.68 12.93 -7.40
CA ASP A 46 17.71 14.02 -7.16
C ASP A 46 16.27 13.50 -7.03
N ILE A 47 15.86 12.59 -7.94
CA ILE A 47 14.52 12.00 -7.92
C ILE A 47 14.38 11.02 -6.75
N LEU A 48 15.39 10.17 -6.52
CA LEU A 48 15.40 9.27 -5.38
C LEU A 48 15.27 10.01 -4.05
N LYS A 49 15.98 11.14 -3.91
CA LYS A 49 15.85 12.00 -2.73
C LYS A 49 14.43 12.54 -2.58
N LEU A 50 13.80 13.01 -3.65
CA LEU A 50 12.41 13.49 -3.59
C LEU A 50 11.44 12.40 -3.14
N TRP A 51 11.59 11.18 -3.65
CA TRP A 51 10.74 10.05 -3.25
C TRP A 51 10.97 9.67 -1.78
N ARG A 52 12.23 9.68 -1.35
CA ARG A 52 12.60 9.41 0.05
C ARG A 52 12.05 10.48 0.99
N ASP A 53 12.24 11.76 0.64
CA ASP A 53 11.76 12.90 1.42
C ASP A 53 10.22 12.85 1.54
N ASP A 54 9.51 12.45 0.48
CA ASP A 54 8.07 12.20 0.54
C ASP A 54 7.70 10.99 1.40
N PHE A 55 8.44 9.88 1.28
CA PHE A 55 8.24 8.66 2.08
C PHE A 55 8.38 8.92 3.59
N LEU A 56 9.34 9.76 3.97
CA LEU A 56 9.62 10.16 5.35
C LEU A 56 8.86 11.42 5.80
N SER A 57 8.03 12.02 4.93
CA SER A 57 7.33 13.25 5.26
C SER A 57 6.35 13.08 6.42
N GLU A 58 6.08 14.16 7.16
CA GLU A 58 5.22 14.13 8.36
C GLU A 58 3.76 13.73 8.08
N ARG A 59 3.31 13.84 6.82
CA ARG A 59 1.99 13.35 6.41
C ARG A 59 1.95 11.82 6.29
N ARG A 60 3.08 11.16 6.04
CA ARG A 60 3.16 9.71 5.88
C ARG A 60 3.50 9.07 7.22
N PHE A 61 2.67 8.10 7.62
CA PHE A 61 2.92 7.31 8.80
C PHE A 61 3.31 5.89 8.42
N TYR A 62 4.57 5.67 8.04
CA TYR A 62 5.10 4.32 7.81
C TYR A 62 5.89 3.76 8.97
N CYS A 63 5.68 2.46 9.19
CA CYS A 63 6.46 1.65 10.10
C CYS A 63 7.20 0.58 9.30
N MET A 64 8.49 0.42 9.59
CA MET A 64 9.26 -0.74 9.19
C MET A 64 8.71 -1.95 9.95
N VAL A 65 8.67 -3.10 9.28
CA VAL A 65 8.30 -4.37 9.89
C VAL A 65 9.53 -5.23 10.03
N THR A 66 9.87 -5.59 11.26
CA THR A 66 11.06 -6.37 11.56
C THR A 66 10.67 -7.68 12.23
N ARG A 67 11.31 -8.77 11.81
CA ARG A 67 11.11 -10.09 12.40
C ARG A 67 11.95 -10.23 13.66
N LYS A 68 11.32 -10.62 14.77
CA LYS A 68 12.01 -10.71 16.08
C LYS A 68 13.10 -11.76 16.14
N ILE A 69 12.87 -12.93 15.53
CA ILE A 69 13.78 -14.09 15.69
C ILE A 69 15.20 -13.82 15.18
N ASP A 70 15.35 -12.97 14.17
CA ASP A 70 16.64 -12.70 13.53
C ASP A 70 16.89 -11.23 13.21
N GLY A 71 16.03 -10.33 13.69
CA GLY A 71 16.16 -8.88 13.51
C GLY A 71 16.07 -8.41 12.06
N LYS A 72 15.56 -9.26 11.13
CA LYS A 72 15.56 -8.91 9.71
C LYS A 72 14.37 -8.03 9.33
N PRO A 73 14.60 -6.91 8.63
CA PRO A 73 13.51 -6.14 8.05
C PRO A 73 12.82 -6.93 6.94
N MET A 74 11.50 -6.83 6.89
CA MET A 74 10.65 -7.58 5.98
C MET A 74 9.88 -6.70 5.00
N GLY A 75 9.74 -5.40 5.29
CA GLY A 75 8.94 -4.48 4.50
C GLY A 75 8.41 -3.33 5.34
N TYR A 76 7.27 -2.75 4.93
CA TYR A 76 6.61 -1.66 5.65
C TYR A 76 5.09 -1.76 5.63
N CYS A 77 4.45 -1.20 6.65
CA CYS A 77 3.03 -0.85 6.61
C CYS A 77 2.80 0.52 7.21
N GLY A 78 1.68 1.16 6.88
CA GLY A 78 1.32 2.41 7.50
C GLY A 78 0.19 3.14 6.80
N ILE A 79 0.11 4.46 7.00
CA ILE A 79 -0.91 5.34 6.44
C ILE A 79 -0.27 6.33 5.46
N ASN A 80 -0.80 6.42 4.23
CA ASN A 80 -0.27 7.30 3.18
C ASN A 80 -0.42 8.79 3.51
N ASP A 81 -1.50 9.19 4.17
CA ASP A 81 -1.71 10.58 4.56
C ASP A 81 -2.56 10.66 5.83
N ILE A 82 -1.91 10.91 6.97
CA ILE A 82 -2.59 11.01 8.27
C ILE A 82 -3.38 12.31 8.43
N ASN A 83 -3.18 13.30 7.55
CA ASN A 83 -3.92 14.56 7.58
C ASN A 83 -5.28 14.45 6.87
N LYS A 84 -5.52 13.37 6.12
CA LYS A 84 -6.83 13.09 5.52
C LYS A 84 -7.78 12.45 6.53
N ASN A 85 -9.08 12.64 6.28
CA ASN A 85 -10.12 12.05 7.13
C ASN A 85 -10.24 10.54 6.91
N ASP A 86 -10.13 10.11 5.67
CA ASP A 86 -10.10 8.72 5.26
C ASP A 86 -8.64 8.25 5.16
N TRP A 87 -8.28 7.25 5.96
CA TRP A 87 -6.91 6.75 6.04
C TRP A 87 -6.70 5.59 5.08
N GLU A 88 -5.80 5.80 4.13
CA GLU A 88 -5.33 4.77 3.21
C GLU A 88 -4.19 3.97 3.85
N ILE A 89 -4.38 2.67 3.98
CA ILE A 89 -3.34 1.74 4.42
C ILE A 89 -2.42 1.40 3.25
N ALA A 90 -1.12 1.54 3.47
CA ALA A 90 -0.08 0.96 2.63
C ALA A 90 0.54 -0.27 3.30
N VAL A 91 0.84 -1.28 2.50
CA VAL A 91 1.48 -2.53 2.91
C VAL A 91 2.40 -2.97 1.79
N MET A 92 3.65 -3.28 2.15
CA MET A 92 4.63 -3.82 1.23
C MET A 92 5.51 -4.82 1.99
N LEU A 93 5.72 -6.00 1.42
CA LEU A 93 6.65 -7.01 1.91
C LEU A 93 7.64 -7.38 0.83
N LEU A 94 8.92 -7.49 1.20
CA LEU A 94 9.94 -8.09 0.35
C LEU A 94 9.49 -9.52 -0.03
N ASN A 95 9.86 -9.96 -1.23
CA ASN A 95 9.39 -11.19 -1.87
C ASN A 95 9.61 -12.42 -0.98
N ASP A 96 10.74 -12.47 -0.26
CA ASP A 96 11.09 -13.56 0.67
C ASP A 96 10.08 -13.74 1.83
N TYR A 97 9.25 -12.74 2.12
CA TYR A 97 8.28 -12.76 3.23
C TYR A 97 6.82 -12.80 2.78
N GLN A 98 6.54 -12.78 1.47
CA GLN A 98 5.19 -12.90 0.94
C GLN A 98 4.64 -14.33 1.11
N GLY A 99 3.32 -14.48 1.13
CA GLY A 99 2.64 -15.78 1.26
C GLY A 99 2.74 -16.48 2.62
N LYS A 100 3.40 -15.86 3.61
CA LYS A 100 3.68 -16.45 4.94
C LYS A 100 2.80 -15.91 6.08
N GLY A 101 1.78 -15.12 5.74
CA GLY A 101 0.86 -14.52 6.72
C GLY A 101 1.35 -13.21 7.37
N TYR A 102 2.59 -12.78 7.11
CA TYR A 102 3.14 -11.54 7.69
C TYR A 102 2.34 -10.29 7.33
N GLY A 103 1.82 -10.20 6.10
CA GLY A 103 1.01 -9.05 5.67
C GLY A 103 -0.23 -8.87 6.53
N ARG A 104 -0.95 -9.97 6.82
CA ARG A 104 -2.14 -9.91 7.68
C ARG A 104 -1.77 -9.49 9.09
N ARG A 105 -0.68 -10.06 9.62
CA ARG A 105 -0.19 -9.81 10.98
C ARG A 105 0.21 -8.34 11.17
N MET A 106 1.09 -7.81 10.33
CA MET A 106 1.57 -6.42 10.44
C MET A 106 0.45 -5.41 10.25
N THR A 107 -0.47 -5.65 9.30
CA THR A 107 -1.56 -4.70 9.07
C THR A 107 -2.58 -4.72 10.21
N MET A 108 -2.88 -5.88 10.80
CA MET A 108 -3.78 -5.92 11.95
C MET A 108 -3.15 -5.23 13.17
N LEU A 109 -1.89 -5.53 13.45
CA LEU A 109 -1.14 -4.90 14.53
C LEU A 109 -1.07 -3.37 14.39
N LEU A 110 -0.85 -2.87 13.16
CA LEU A 110 -0.92 -1.44 12.84
C LEU A 110 -2.32 -0.87 13.11
N MET A 111 -3.37 -1.49 12.57
CA MET A 111 -4.74 -0.98 12.67
C MET A 111 -5.26 -1.00 14.12
N GLU A 112 -4.99 -2.05 14.89
CA GLU A 112 -5.36 -2.16 16.30
C GLU A 112 -4.67 -1.06 17.12
N ARG A 113 -3.35 -0.88 16.95
CA ARG A 113 -2.62 0.17 17.66
C ARG A 113 -3.12 1.57 17.30
N LEU A 114 -3.40 1.83 16.02
CA LEU A 114 -3.97 3.10 15.60
C LEU A 114 -5.38 3.31 16.16
N ALA A 115 -6.20 2.26 16.22
CA ALA A 115 -7.54 2.33 16.82
C ALA A 115 -7.47 2.65 18.32
N ASP A 116 -6.55 2.03 19.06
CA ASP A 116 -6.35 2.31 20.48
C ASP A 116 -5.91 3.75 20.73
N LEU A 117 -4.99 4.26 19.90
CA LEU A 117 -4.43 5.61 20.07
C LEU A 117 -5.36 6.73 19.60
N THR A 118 -6.20 6.46 18.60
CA THR A 118 -6.92 7.52 17.87
C THR A 118 -8.43 7.34 17.82
N GLY A 119 -8.94 6.17 18.21
CA GLY A 119 -10.33 5.77 18.03
C GLY A 119 -10.73 5.48 16.58
N ARG A 120 -9.82 5.64 15.62
CA ARG A 120 -10.12 5.39 14.20
C ARG A 120 -10.22 3.90 13.93
N LYS A 121 -11.33 3.50 13.31
CA LYS A 121 -11.60 2.09 12.97
C LYS A 121 -11.81 1.87 11.48
N GLU A 122 -11.90 2.93 10.67
CA GLU A 122 -12.19 2.85 9.25
C GLU A 122 -10.95 3.14 8.42
N TYR A 123 -10.69 2.23 7.47
CA TYR A 123 -9.54 2.30 6.60
C TYR A 123 -9.91 1.89 5.18
N PHE A 124 -9.13 2.37 4.22
CA PHE A 124 -9.22 1.90 2.85
C PHE A 124 -7.84 1.54 2.29
N ALA A 125 -7.82 0.88 1.15
CA ALA A 125 -6.60 0.64 0.38
C ALA A 125 -6.91 0.84 -1.09
N LEU A 126 -5.99 1.45 -1.82
CA LEU A 126 -6.02 1.50 -3.27
C LEU A 126 -5.14 0.39 -3.84
N VAL A 127 -5.65 -0.31 -4.84
CA VAL A 127 -4.95 -1.44 -5.45
C VAL A 127 -5.04 -1.30 -6.97
N GLU A 128 -3.86 -1.27 -7.59
CA GLU A 128 -3.69 -1.34 -9.03
C GLU A 128 -4.33 -2.64 -9.57
N PRO A 129 -5.22 -2.59 -10.58
CA PRO A 129 -5.97 -3.75 -11.05
C PRO A 129 -5.14 -4.99 -11.40
N LYS A 130 -3.91 -4.82 -11.89
CA LYS A 130 -3.02 -5.95 -12.20
C LYS A 130 -2.28 -6.52 -10.98
N ASN A 131 -2.39 -5.91 -9.81
CA ASN A 131 -1.80 -6.40 -8.55
C ASN A 131 -2.64 -7.52 -7.91
N ILE A 132 -2.67 -8.69 -8.57
CA ILE A 132 -3.48 -9.84 -8.15
C ILE A 132 -3.22 -10.20 -6.67
N ASN A 133 -1.96 -10.18 -6.24
CA ASN A 133 -1.58 -10.53 -4.87
C ASN A 133 -2.21 -9.58 -3.84
N SER A 134 -2.23 -8.27 -4.09
CA SER A 134 -2.83 -7.30 -3.17
C SER A 134 -4.36 -7.41 -3.15
N HIS A 135 -4.98 -7.66 -4.31
CA HIS A 135 -6.42 -7.95 -4.38
C HIS A 135 -6.80 -9.17 -3.53
N LEU A 136 -6.04 -10.25 -3.65
CA LEU A 136 -6.25 -11.45 -2.84
C LEU A 136 -6.00 -11.17 -1.35
N PHE A 137 -4.93 -10.43 -1.03
CA PHE A 137 -4.60 -10.04 0.35
C PHE A 137 -5.75 -9.27 1.02
N PHE A 138 -6.18 -8.14 0.45
CA PHE A 138 -7.20 -7.30 1.07
C PHE A 138 -8.55 -8.02 1.19
N ARG A 139 -8.91 -8.86 0.20
CA ARG A 139 -10.11 -9.71 0.27
C ARG A 139 -10.03 -10.74 1.39
N CYS A 140 -8.95 -11.51 1.46
CA CYS A 140 -8.74 -12.53 2.51
C CYS A 140 -8.66 -11.88 3.90
N PHE A 141 -8.22 -10.63 3.96
CA PHE A 141 -8.16 -9.86 5.19
C PHE A 141 -9.51 -9.22 5.59
N GLY A 142 -10.55 -9.43 4.77
CA GLY A 142 -11.90 -8.98 5.04
C GLY A 142 -12.12 -7.49 4.78
N PHE A 143 -11.39 -6.90 3.83
CA PHE A 143 -11.81 -5.65 3.22
C PHE A 143 -12.87 -5.95 2.14
N ALA A 144 -13.88 -5.08 2.06
CA ALA A 144 -14.92 -5.13 1.04
C ALA A 144 -14.54 -4.25 -0.16
N PRO A 145 -14.88 -4.64 -1.40
CA PRO A 145 -14.83 -3.74 -2.56
C PRO A 145 -15.65 -2.47 -2.31
N ALA A 146 -15.11 -1.32 -2.69
CA ALA A 146 -15.67 0.00 -2.40
C ALA A 146 -15.54 0.99 -3.58
N GLY A 147 -15.48 0.48 -4.80
CA GLY A 147 -15.45 1.28 -6.04
C GLY A 147 -14.08 1.40 -6.69
N VAL A 148 -13.99 2.26 -7.70
CA VAL A 148 -12.78 2.55 -8.48
C VAL A 148 -12.51 4.04 -8.51
N PHE A 149 -11.23 4.42 -8.57
CA PHE A 149 -10.77 5.80 -8.44
C PHE A 149 -9.75 6.12 -9.53
N LYS A 150 -9.80 7.35 -10.02
CA LYS A 150 -8.86 7.86 -11.02
C LYS A 150 -7.44 7.80 -10.47
N LEU A 151 -6.51 7.20 -11.22
CA LEU A 151 -5.12 6.99 -10.79
C LEU A 151 -4.40 8.33 -10.51
N VAL A 152 -4.63 9.32 -11.36
CA VAL A 152 -4.05 10.66 -11.25
C VAL A 152 -5.18 11.67 -11.07
N GLU A 153 -5.26 12.34 -9.92
CA GLU A 153 -6.30 13.33 -9.69
C GLU A 153 -6.10 14.58 -10.59
N GLY A 154 -7.20 15.20 -11.05
CA GLY A 154 -7.15 16.45 -11.82
C GLY A 154 -6.92 16.31 -13.34
N MET A 155 -6.71 15.09 -13.86
CA MET A 155 -6.61 14.88 -15.31
C MET A 155 -8.00 14.94 -15.99
N PRO A 156 -8.08 15.43 -17.24
CA PRO A 156 -9.33 15.47 -18.00
C PRO A 156 -9.79 14.06 -18.42
N ASP A 157 -11.09 13.88 -18.66
CA ASP A 157 -11.64 12.57 -19.07
C ASP A 157 -11.02 12.02 -20.36
N SER A 158 -10.54 12.90 -21.25
CA SER A 158 -9.81 12.51 -22.47
C SER A 158 -8.51 11.76 -22.19
N PHE A 159 -7.83 12.06 -21.07
CA PHE A 159 -6.60 11.36 -20.66
C PHE A 159 -6.92 9.91 -20.32
N TYR A 160 -7.92 9.64 -19.47
CA TYR A 160 -8.27 8.28 -19.10
C TYR A 160 -8.78 7.48 -20.30
N LYS A 161 -9.57 8.10 -21.17
CA LYS A 161 -10.02 7.45 -22.40
C LYS A 161 -8.85 7.04 -23.29
N GLN A 162 -7.85 7.92 -23.43
CA GLN A 162 -6.63 7.61 -24.18
C GLN A 162 -5.89 6.43 -23.56
N VAL A 163 -5.68 6.43 -22.24
CA VAL A 163 -5.05 5.30 -21.52
C VAL A 163 -5.81 4.00 -21.76
N GLU A 164 -7.14 4.03 -21.71
CA GLU A 164 -7.99 2.86 -21.98
C GLU A 164 -7.89 2.36 -23.43
N ASP A 165 -7.87 3.26 -24.41
CA ASP A 165 -7.74 2.91 -25.83
C ASP A 165 -6.36 2.30 -26.12
N GLU A 166 -5.30 2.86 -25.55
CA GLU A 166 -3.92 2.38 -25.72
C GLU A 166 -3.71 0.99 -25.07
N ASN A 167 -4.43 0.69 -24.00
CA ASN A 167 -4.24 -0.53 -23.22
C ASN A 167 -5.37 -1.56 -23.41
N ILE A 168 -6.29 -1.37 -24.37
CA ILE A 168 -7.46 -2.25 -24.56
C ILE A 168 -7.08 -3.72 -24.79
N SER A 169 -5.94 -3.96 -25.44
CA SER A 169 -5.41 -5.30 -25.71
C SER A 169 -4.87 -6.02 -24.47
N SER A 170 -4.74 -5.32 -23.34
CA SER A 170 -4.28 -5.87 -22.05
C SER A 170 -5.42 -6.43 -21.18
N LEU A 171 -6.67 -6.34 -21.65
CA LEU A 171 -7.80 -6.97 -20.98
C LEU A 171 -7.65 -8.49 -20.99
N ASP A 172 -7.77 -9.10 -19.82
CA ASP A 172 -7.66 -10.54 -19.60
C ASP A 172 -8.77 -11.03 -18.65
N ASP A 173 -8.87 -12.35 -18.49
CA ASP A 173 -9.89 -12.99 -17.64
C ASP A 173 -9.89 -12.42 -16.21
N TRP A 174 -8.71 -12.08 -15.68
CA TRP A 174 -8.59 -11.44 -14.38
C TRP A 174 -9.26 -10.07 -14.36
N THR A 175 -8.99 -9.20 -15.34
CA THR A 175 -9.63 -7.90 -15.44
C THR A 175 -11.16 -8.04 -15.52
N PHE A 176 -11.69 -8.99 -16.29
CA PHE A 176 -13.14 -9.23 -16.36
C PHE A 176 -13.74 -9.69 -15.02
N GLN A 177 -13.06 -10.60 -14.32
CA GLN A 177 -13.50 -11.07 -12.99
C GLN A 177 -13.48 -9.94 -11.96
N LEU A 178 -12.42 -9.13 -11.98
CA LEU A 178 -12.26 -8.00 -11.08
C LEU A 178 -13.32 -6.92 -11.36
N ALA A 179 -13.60 -6.61 -12.62
CA ALA A 179 -14.62 -5.65 -13.02
C ALA A 179 -16.00 -6.04 -12.50
N LYS A 180 -16.34 -7.34 -12.61
CA LYS A 180 -17.58 -7.89 -12.04
C LYS A 180 -17.64 -7.73 -10.52
N GLN A 181 -16.53 -7.94 -9.82
CA GLN A 181 -16.46 -7.75 -8.36
C GLN A 181 -16.70 -6.29 -7.95
N PHE A 182 -16.27 -5.34 -8.77
CA PHE A 182 -16.40 -3.90 -8.53
C PHE A 182 -17.63 -3.26 -9.18
N CYS A 183 -18.44 -4.05 -9.89
CA CYS A 183 -19.62 -3.59 -10.63
C CYS A 183 -19.31 -2.46 -11.63
N VAL A 184 -18.20 -2.58 -12.37
CA VAL A 184 -17.76 -1.63 -13.39
C VAL A 184 -17.49 -2.33 -14.72
N GLU A 185 -17.42 -1.55 -15.80
CA GLU A 185 -16.95 -2.07 -17.10
C GLU A 185 -15.45 -2.43 -17.01
N PRO A 186 -14.99 -3.57 -17.59
CA PRO A 186 -13.59 -4.00 -17.56
C PRO A 186 -12.62 -2.94 -18.05
N ARG A 187 -13.04 -2.15 -19.04
CA ARG A 187 -12.25 -1.06 -19.61
C ARG A 187 -11.86 0.01 -18.58
N ILE A 188 -12.73 0.29 -17.60
CA ILE A 188 -12.45 1.30 -16.56
C ILE A 188 -11.21 0.94 -15.74
N LEU A 189 -10.96 -0.37 -15.55
CA LEU A 189 -9.79 -0.87 -14.82
C LEU A 189 -8.46 -0.70 -15.56
N LEU A 190 -8.45 -0.15 -16.77
CA LEU A 190 -7.21 0.19 -17.47
C LEU A 190 -6.66 1.56 -17.07
N SER A 191 -7.49 2.41 -16.47
CA SER A 191 -7.18 3.81 -16.18
C SER A 191 -7.46 4.22 -14.72
N HIS A 192 -7.98 3.28 -13.93
CA HIS A 192 -8.41 3.49 -12.55
C HIS A 192 -7.83 2.44 -11.61
N VAL A 193 -7.64 2.82 -10.36
CA VAL A 193 -7.31 1.91 -9.26
C VAL A 193 -8.58 1.44 -8.56
N THR A 194 -8.54 0.24 -7.99
CA THR A 194 -9.64 -0.25 -7.16
C THR A 194 -9.51 0.21 -5.72
N ARG A 195 -10.63 0.41 -5.02
CA ARG A 195 -10.66 0.75 -3.59
C ARG A 195 -11.28 -0.37 -2.77
N TYR A 196 -10.58 -0.77 -1.74
CA TYR A 196 -11.08 -1.67 -0.70
C TYR A 196 -11.34 -0.88 0.58
N LYS A 197 -12.37 -1.24 1.37
CA LYS A 197 -12.66 -0.62 2.69
C LYS A 197 -12.82 -1.66 3.78
N LYS A 198 -12.40 -1.32 5.00
CA LYS A 198 -12.61 -2.14 6.20
C LYS A 198 -12.88 -1.26 7.41
N THR A 199 -13.79 -1.74 8.25
CA THR A 199 -14.04 -1.21 9.60
C THR A 199 -13.63 -2.27 10.63
N LEU A 200 -12.82 -1.88 11.62
CA LEU A 200 -12.55 -2.71 12.79
C LEU A 200 -13.78 -2.71 13.71
N PHE A 201 -14.11 -3.86 14.30
CA PHE A 201 -15.21 -3.98 15.27
C PHE A 201 -14.64 -3.93 16.68
#